data_AF-A0A9E3K4P1-F1
#
_entry.id   AF-A0A9E3K4P1-F1
#
_cell.length_a   1.000
_cell.length_b   1.000
_cell.length_c   1.000
_cell.angle_alpha   90.00
_cell.angle_beta   90.00
_cell.angle_gamma   90.00
#
_symmetry.space_group_name_H-M   'P 1'
#
loop_
_entity.id
_entity.type
_entity.pdbx_description
1 polymer ?
#
loop_
_entity_poly.entity_id
_entity_poly.type
_entity_poly.pdbx_seq_one_letter_code
_entity_poly.pdbx_strand_id
1 'polypeptide(L)'
;MFQQMKVRTRLTLGFLAVVVLGAIVAGIAIYNMTQMNERAKRMYQQDLLGISYMKEANLGLVYVGRAVRGAMLASTDEQRAKMLANVDKYEQMLRENVDKARPLFSTEDSKRSFAEAESQLRDFDGAITEVLKRM
;
A
#
# COMPACT_ATOMS: atom_id res chain seq x y z
N MET A 1 -40.79 43.16 -22.90
CA MET A 1 -39.44 43.67 -22.57
C MET A 1 -38.35 43.29 -23.60
N PHE A 2 -38.44 42.14 -24.29
CA PHE A 2 -37.46 41.72 -25.31
C PHE A 2 -37.59 42.36 -26.71
N GLN A 3 -38.62 43.16 -26.97
CA GLN A 3 -38.86 43.73 -28.31
C GLN A 3 -38.19 45.10 -28.55
N GLN A 4 -37.58 45.72 -27.53
CA GLN A 4 -36.91 47.03 -27.61
C GLN A 4 -35.36 46.92 -27.61
N MET A 5 -34.79 45.72 -27.71
CA MET A 5 -33.33 45.51 -27.62
C MET A 5 -32.67 45.46 -29.02
N LYS A 6 -31.53 46.14 -29.18
CA LYS A 6 -30.71 46.09 -30.41
C LYS A 6 -30.27 44.64 -30.68
N VAL A 7 -30.29 44.23 -31.96
CA VAL A 7 -29.93 42.87 -32.42
C VAL A 7 -28.60 42.39 -31.84
N ARG A 8 -27.60 43.29 -31.74
CA ARG A 8 -26.30 43.02 -31.12
C ARG A 8 -26.41 42.47 -29.70
N THR A 9 -27.19 43.12 -28.84
CA THR A 9 -27.34 42.73 -27.42
C THR A 9 -28.02 41.38 -27.27
N ARG A 10 -28.99 41.08 -28.14
CA ARG A 10 -29.70 39.79 -28.17
C ARG A 10 -28.78 38.64 -28.55
N LEU A 11 -27.92 38.85 -29.55
CA LEU A 11 -26.94 37.88 -30.01
C LEU A 11 -25.87 37.62 -28.93
N THR A 12 -25.36 38.68 -28.28
CA THR A 12 -24.37 38.56 -27.20
C THR A 12 -24.95 37.81 -26.00
N LEU A 13 -26.19 38.07 -25.59
CA LEU A 13 -26.86 37.35 -24.51
C LEU A 13 -27.02 35.85 -24.80
N GLY A 14 -27.38 35.49 -26.02
CA GLY A 14 -27.46 34.09 -26.46
C GLY A 14 -26.09 33.39 -26.41
N PHE A 15 -25.05 34.07 -26.88
CA PHE A 15 -23.68 33.54 -26.81
C PHE A 15 -23.21 33.38 -25.36
N LEU A 16 -23.51 34.35 -24.49
CA LEU A 16 -23.14 34.32 -23.08
C LEU A 16 -23.80 33.15 -22.36
N ALA A 17 -25.05 32.82 -22.69
CA ALA A 17 -25.74 31.64 -22.15
C ALA A 17 -25.02 30.34 -22.52
N VAL A 18 -24.57 30.19 -23.77
CA VAL A 18 -23.79 29.02 -24.22
C VAL A 18 -22.45 28.93 -23.49
N VAL A 19 -21.76 30.07 -23.32
CA VAL A 19 -20.50 30.13 -22.56
C VAL A 19 -20.69 29.68 -21.11
N VAL A 20 -21.77 30.12 -20.44
CA VAL A 20 -22.08 29.69 -19.07
C VAL A 20 -22.33 28.19 -18.99
N LEU A 21 -23.08 27.62 -19.93
CA LEU A 21 -23.29 26.17 -20.00
C LEU A 21 -21.97 25.42 -20.19
N GLY A 22 -21.09 25.92 -21.07
CA GLY A 22 -19.76 25.37 -21.27
C GLY A 22 -18.90 25.42 -20.00
N ALA A 23 -18.95 26.54 -19.26
CA ALA A 23 -18.24 26.70 -17.99
C ALA A 23 -18.74 25.72 -16.91
N ILE A 24 -20.05 25.48 -16.83
CA ILE A 24 -20.62 24.49 -15.90
C ILE A 24 -20.12 23.08 -16.24
N VAL A 25 -20.19 22.68 -17.51
CA VAL A 25 -19.71 21.36 -17.95
C VAL A 25 -18.21 21.19 -17.69
N ALA A 26 -17.41 22.22 -18.00
CA ALA A 26 -15.97 22.21 -17.71
C ALA A 26 -15.69 22.10 -16.21
N GLY A 27 -16.44 22.82 -15.36
CA GLY A 27 -16.34 22.72 -13.91
C GLY A 27 -16.63 21.31 -13.38
N ILE A 28 -17.71 20.68 -13.87
CA ILE A 28 -18.06 19.30 -13.51
C ILE A 28 -16.98 18.32 -13.98
N ALA A 29 -16.46 18.50 -15.20
CA ALA A 29 -15.41 17.67 -15.76
C ALA A 29 -14.13 17.74 -14.90
N ILE A 30 -13.69 18.95 -14.55
CA ILE A 30 -12.52 19.16 -13.68
C ILE A 30 -12.75 18.53 -12.30
N TYR A 31 -13.92 18.75 -11.69
CA TYR A 31 -14.25 18.18 -10.38
C TYR A 31 -14.22 16.66 -10.37
N ASN A 32 -14.74 16.02 -11.42
CA ASN A 32 -14.71 14.56 -11.52
C ASN A 32 -13.29 14.04 -11.80
N MET A 33 -12.49 14.73 -12.63
CA MET A 33 -11.10 14.35 -12.88
C MET A 33 -10.23 14.47 -11.63
N THR A 34 -10.41 15.50 -10.81
CA THR A 34 -9.65 15.65 -9.55
C THR A 34 -9.99 14.55 -8.56
N GLN A 35 -11.27 14.20 -8.43
CA GLN A 35 -11.71 13.07 -7.59
C GLN A 35 -11.17 11.73 -8.09
N MET A 36 -11.15 11.51 -9.40
CA MET A 36 -10.58 10.31 -10.00
C MET A 36 -9.08 10.22 -9.78
N ASN A 37 -8.34 11.34 -9.92
CA ASN A 37 -6.92 11.39 -9.66
C ASN A 37 -6.58 11.09 -8.20
N GLU A 38 -7.37 11.61 -7.25
CA GLU A 38 -7.23 11.29 -5.82
C GLU A 38 -7.49 9.80 -5.53
N ARG A 39 -8.49 9.19 -6.19
CA ARG A 39 -8.73 7.74 -6.09
C ARG A 39 -7.59 6.92 -6.68
N ALA A 40 -7.07 7.30 -7.85
CA ALA A 40 -5.95 6.63 -8.49
C ALA A 40 -4.66 6.74 -7.65
N LYS A 41 -4.41 7.91 -7.05
CA LYS A 41 -3.28 8.13 -6.15
C LYS A 41 -3.39 7.29 -4.88
N ARG A 42 -4.60 7.16 -4.29
CA ARG A 42 -4.85 6.23 -3.19
C ARG A 42 -4.57 4.79 -3.58
N MET A 43 -5.08 4.33 -4.73
CA MET A 43 -4.83 2.97 -5.23
C MET A 43 -3.33 2.70 -5.43
N TYR A 44 -2.58 3.65 -5.98
CA TYR A 44 -1.14 3.50 -6.16
C TYR A 44 -0.36 3.54 -4.85
N GLN A 45 -0.59 4.56 -4.01
CA GLN A 45 0.22 4.80 -2.82
C GLN A 45 -0.14 3.89 -1.65
N GLN A 46 -1.40 3.45 -1.54
CA GLN A 46 -1.85 2.64 -0.42
C GLN A 46 -1.81 1.15 -0.79
N ASP A 47 -2.39 0.77 -1.94
CA ASP A 47 -2.52 -0.64 -2.27
C ASP A 47 -1.21 -1.20 -2.83
N LEU A 48 -0.57 -0.54 -3.82
CA LEU A 48 0.64 -1.11 -4.44
C LEU A 48 1.87 -1.05 -3.53
N LEU A 49 2.09 0.06 -2.83
CA LEU A 49 3.22 0.16 -1.88
C LEU A 49 3.01 -0.75 -0.66
N GLY A 50 1.78 -0.82 -0.13
CA GLY A 50 1.44 -1.71 0.98
C GLY A 50 1.67 -3.17 0.61
N ILE A 51 1.19 -3.60 -0.55
CA ILE A 51 1.43 -4.95 -1.08
C ILE A 51 2.92 -5.18 -1.35
N SER A 52 3.64 -4.20 -1.88
CA SER A 52 5.09 -4.33 -2.14
C SER A 52 5.87 -4.56 -0.86
N TYR A 53 5.58 -3.82 0.22
CA TYR A 53 6.22 -4.05 1.50
C TYR A 53 5.85 -5.42 2.09
N MET A 54 4.57 -5.84 2.00
CA MET A 54 4.17 -7.18 2.45
C MET A 54 4.84 -8.31 1.66
N LYS A 55 5.11 -8.10 0.38
CA LYS A 55 5.90 -9.04 -0.43
C LYS A 55 7.35 -9.14 0.07
N GLU A 56 8.00 -8.01 0.35
CA GLU A 56 9.36 -8.01 0.91
C GLU A 56 9.40 -8.62 2.32
N ALA A 57 8.37 -8.38 3.14
CA ALA A 57 8.18 -9.04 4.42
C ALA A 57 8.13 -10.58 4.25
N ASN A 58 7.32 -11.07 3.31
CA ASN A 58 7.24 -12.50 3.02
C ASN A 58 8.58 -13.11 2.57
N LEU A 59 9.41 -12.38 1.83
CA LEU A 59 10.78 -12.82 1.52
C LEU A 59 11.61 -12.98 2.79
N GLY A 60 11.54 -12.02 3.72
CA GLY A 60 12.17 -12.11 5.03
C GLY A 60 11.75 -13.39 5.78
N LEU A 61 10.44 -13.66 5.86
CA LEU A 61 9.90 -14.86 6.48
C LEU A 61 10.46 -16.17 5.87
N VAL A 62 10.47 -16.27 4.53
CA VAL A 62 11.02 -17.44 3.84
C VAL A 62 12.52 -17.60 4.14
N TYR A 63 13.26 -16.50 4.20
CA TYR A 63 14.69 -16.51 4.50
C TYR A 63 15.01 -16.85 5.95
N VAL A 64 14.20 -16.41 6.91
CA VAL A 64 14.27 -16.87 8.31
C VAL A 64 14.14 -18.38 8.36
N GLY A 65 13.08 -18.94 7.76
CA GLY A 65 12.87 -20.39 7.75
C GLY A 65 14.02 -21.17 7.09
N ARG A 66 14.61 -20.62 6.02
CA ARG A 66 15.79 -21.22 5.38
C ARG A 66 17.03 -21.14 6.27
N ALA A 67 17.29 -20.00 6.91
CA ALA A 67 18.45 -19.80 7.78
C ALA A 67 18.38 -20.68 9.02
N VAL A 68 17.21 -20.81 9.66
CA VAL A 68 16.99 -21.71 10.80
C VAL A 68 17.29 -23.17 10.42
N ARG A 69 16.76 -23.66 9.29
CA ARG A 69 17.08 -25.01 8.80
C ARG A 69 18.58 -25.16 8.47
N GLY A 70 19.20 -24.12 7.92
CA GLY A 70 20.64 -24.07 7.69
C GLY A 70 21.45 -24.20 8.97
N ALA A 71 21.02 -23.53 10.06
CA ALA A 71 21.67 -23.62 11.36
C ALA A 71 21.57 -25.03 11.97
N MET A 72 20.41 -25.69 11.82
CA MET A 72 20.22 -27.09 12.26
C MET A 72 21.11 -28.07 11.51
N LEU A 73 21.32 -27.84 10.21
CA LEU A 73 22.08 -28.73 9.34
C LEU A 73 23.57 -28.36 9.26
N ALA A 74 24.01 -27.34 9.99
CA ALA A 74 25.39 -26.87 9.95
C ALA A 74 26.36 -27.91 10.53
N SER A 75 27.41 -28.22 9.78
CA SER A 75 28.42 -29.21 10.18
C SER A 75 29.48 -28.64 11.13
N THR A 76 29.55 -27.31 11.26
CA THR A 76 30.51 -26.61 12.13
C THR A 76 29.82 -25.48 12.91
N ASP A 77 30.38 -25.13 14.07
CA ASP A 77 29.87 -24.03 14.89
C ASP A 77 29.96 -22.68 14.17
N GLU A 78 30.98 -22.49 13.34
CA GLU A 78 31.14 -21.29 12.53
C GLU A 78 30.03 -21.15 11.47
N GLN A 79 29.67 -22.26 10.81
CA GLN A 79 28.55 -22.29 9.87
C GLN A 79 27.23 -22.04 10.59
N ARG A 80 27.03 -22.63 11.78
CA ARG A 80 25.84 -22.41 12.61
C ARG A 80 25.71 -20.95 13.01
N ALA A 81 26.77 -20.34 13.53
CA ALA A 81 26.79 -18.93 13.93
C ALA A 81 26.47 -18.01 12.76
N LYS A 82 27.00 -18.30 11.56
CA LYS A 82 26.67 -17.55 10.33
C LYS A 82 25.20 -17.68 9.96
N MET A 83 24.61 -18.86 10.09
CA MET A 83 23.19 -19.06 9.81
C MET A 83 22.29 -18.37 10.83
N LEU A 84 22.66 -18.38 12.12
CA LEU A 84 21.94 -17.65 13.16
C LEU A 84 22.00 -16.12 12.94
N ALA A 85 23.16 -15.57 12.57
CA ALA A 85 23.24 -14.15 12.21
C ALA A 85 22.36 -13.78 11.00
N ASN A 86 22.16 -14.71 10.07
CA ASN A 86 21.22 -14.53 8.97
C ASN A 86 19.76 -14.56 9.44
N VAL A 87 19.41 -15.36 10.45
CA VAL A 87 18.07 -15.35 11.06
C VAL A 87 17.74 -13.95 11.56
N ASP A 88 18.60 -13.37 12.40
CA ASP A 88 18.40 -12.02 12.96
C ASP A 88 18.22 -10.97 11.86
N LYS A 89 19.07 -11.03 10.83
CA LYS A 89 19.00 -10.12 9.68
C LYS A 89 17.67 -10.23 8.92
N TYR A 90 17.21 -11.44 8.66
CA TYR A 90 15.98 -11.65 7.89
C TYR A 90 14.73 -11.38 8.71
N GLU A 91 14.76 -11.61 10.02
CA GLU A 91 13.71 -11.18 10.93
C GLU A 91 13.60 -9.66 10.99
N GLN A 92 14.73 -8.94 11.04
CA GLN A 92 14.72 -7.48 10.97
C GLN A 92 14.09 -7.00 9.65
N MET A 93 14.49 -7.60 8.52
CA MET A 93 13.90 -7.29 7.22
C MET A 93 12.39 -7.56 7.19
N LEU A 94 11.93 -8.66 7.79
CA LEU A 94 10.51 -8.97 7.93
C LEU A 94 9.78 -7.87 8.72
N ARG A 95 10.25 -7.57 9.95
CA ARG A 95 9.64 -6.59 10.85
C ARG A 95 9.59 -5.19 10.22
N GLU A 96 10.69 -4.71 9.65
CA GLU A 96 10.74 -3.38 9.03
C GLU A 96 9.75 -3.22 7.88
N ASN A 97 9.57 -4.26 7.06
CA ASN A 97 8.62 -4.20 5.95
C ASN A 97 7.17 -4.30 6.42
N VAL A 98 6.88 -5.10 7.46
CA VAL A 98 5.54 -5.12 8.08
C VAL A 98 5.20 -3.76 8.68
N ASP A 99 6.14 -3.11 9.37
CA ASP A 99 5.92 -1.78 9.95
C ASP A 99 5.71 -0.69 8.88
N LYS A 100 6.46 -0.75 7.77
CA LYS A 100 6.24 0.15 6.62
C LYS A 100 4.90 -0.11 5.92
N ALA A 101 4.44 -1.36 5.90
CA ALA A 101 3.16 -1.74 5.31
C ALA A 101 1.98 -1.27 6.17
N ARG A 102 2.06 -1.38 7.50
CA ARG A 102 0.96 -1.11 8.45
C ARG A 102 0.15 0.17 8.17
N PRO A 103 0.75 1.37 7.99
CA PRO A 103 -0.03 2.59 7.75
C PRO A 103 -0.71 2.66 6.37
N LEU A 104 -0.34 1.79 5.43
CA LEU A 104 -0.86 1.79 4.07
C LEU A 104 -2.18 1.01 3.95
N PHE A 105 -2.46 0.10 4.88
CA PHE A 105 -3.73 -0.62 5.00
C PHE A 105 -4.77 0.24 5.71
N SER A 106 -5.48 1.09 4.96
CA SER A 106 -6.36 2.13 5.52
C SER A 106 -7.86 1.81 5.55
N THR A 107 -8.32 0.85 4.74
CA THR A 107 -9.73 0.44 4.69
C THR A 107 -10.02 -0.62 5.74
N GLU A 108 -11.27 -0.75 6.16
CA GLU A 108 -11.65 -1.72 7.20
C GLU A 108 -11.35 -3.17 6.79
N ASP A 109 -11.59 -3.51 5.52
CA ASP A 109 -11.28 -4.84 5.01
C ASP A 109 -9.77 -5.10 4.95
N SER A 110 -8.98 -4.11 4.51
CA SER A 110 -7.52 -4.27 4.40
C SER A 110 -6.85 -4.34 5.77
N LYS A 111 -7.33 -3.57 6.76
CA LYS A 111 -6.92 -3.68 8.17
C LYS A 111 -7.24 -5.06 8.75
N ARG A 112 -8.40 -5.63 8.43
CA ARG A 112 -8.78 -6.98 8.91
C ARG A 112 -7.82 -8.04 8.38
N SER A 113 -7.55 -8.03 7.07
CA SER A 113 -6.57 -8.95 6.47
C SER A 113 -5.16 -8.74 7.01
N PHE A 114 -4.76 -7.49 7.26
CA PHE A 114 -3.46 -7.19 7.86
C PHE A 114 -3.35 -7.71 9.30
N ALA A 115 -4.39 -7.54 10.12
CA ALA A 115 -4.42 -8.05 11.49
C ALA A 115 -4.35 -9.59 11.56
N GLU A 116 -4.99 -10.28 10.60
CA GLU A 116 -4.88 -11.73 10.45
C GLU A 116 -3.44 -12.14 10.13
N ALA A 117 -2.80 -11.46 9.17
CA ALA A 117 -1.40 -11.70 8.83
C ALA A 117 -0.46 -11.46 10.03
N GLU A 118 -0.67 -10.38 10.80
CA GLU A 118 0.10 -10.12 12.03
C GLU A 118 -0.09 -11.22 13.08
N SER A 119 -1.29 -11.80 13.18
CA SER A 119 -1.52 -12.92 14.08
C SER A 119 -0.70 -14.14 13.67
N GLN A 120 -0.72 -14.49 12.38
CA GLN A 120 0.05 -15.61 11.84
C GLN A 120 1.56 -15.40 11.98
N LEU A 121 2.03 -14.15 11.85
CA LEU A 121 3.44 -13.79 12.08
C LEU A 121 3.85 -13.98 13.55
N ARG A 122 2.99 -13.63 14.50
CA ARG A 122 3.26 -13.89 15.93
C ARG A 122 3.39 -15.38 16.23
N ASP A 123 2.54 -16.20 15.63
CA ASP A 123 2.61 -17.66 15.78
C ASP A 123 3.91 -18.22 15.18
N PHE A 124 4.32 -17.70 14.02
CA PHE A 124 5.60 -18.03 13.38
C PHE A 124 6.80 -17.66 14.25
N ASP A 125 6.85 -16.42 14.78
CA ASP A 125 7.92 -15.95 15.66
C ASP A 125 8.03 -16.83 16.92
N GLY A 126 6.90 -17.21 17.50
CA GLY A 126 6.86 -18.15 18.63
C GLY A 126 7.45 -19.51 18.28
N ALA A 127 7.09 -20.07 17.12
CA ALA A 127 7.60 -21.35 16.65
C ALA A 127 9.11 -21.31 16.37
N ILE A 128 9.61 -20.25 15.74
CA ILE A 128 11.04 -20.06 15.46
C ILE A 128 11.83 -19.89 16.76
N THR A 129 11.32 -19.09 17.71
CA THR A 129 11.95 -18.91 19.02
C THR A 129 12.09 -20.23 19.78
N GLU A 130 11.05 -21.06 19.78
CA GLU A 130 11.08 -22.38 20.41
C GLU A 130 12.11 -23.30 19.76
N VAL A 131 12.20 -23.24 18.43
CA VAL A 131 13.20 -23.99 17.66
C VAL A 131 14.62 -23.54 17.98
N LEU A 132 14.88 -22.24 18.04
CA LEU A 132 16.20 -21.67 18.34
C LEU A 132 16.66 -22.04 19.76
N LYS A 133 15.75 -22.10 20.73
CA LYS A 133 16.05 -22.54 22.11
C LYS A 133 16.50 -24.00 22.22
N ARG A 134 16.17 -24.83 21.23
CA ARG A 134 16.48 -26.28 21.22
C ARG A 134 17.80 -26.62 20.52
N MET A 135 18.47 -25.64 19.89
CA MET A 135 19.77 -25.81 19.24
C MET A 135 20.94 -25.57 20.18
#